data_AF-M1AKB3-F1
#
_entry.id   AF-M1AKB3-F1
#
_cell.length_a   1.000
_cell.length_b   1.000
_cell.length_c   1.000
_cell.angle_alpha   90.00
_cell.angle_beta   90.00
_cell.angle_gamma   90.00
#
_symmetry.space_group_name_H-M   'P 1'
#
loop_
_entity.id
_entity.type
_entity.pdbx_description
1 polymer ?
#
loop_
_entity_poly.entity_id
_entity_poly.type
_entity_poly.pdbx_seq_one_letter_code
_entity_poly.pdbx_strand_id
1 'polypeptide(L)'
;MHMKKYVRWVNRTLHKCEVHRLDQFRVCFDLNKFAQHEIDKWLEFAFARQVQRLELDLLKGGKETRDFDYCYTFPAQLLGLNHKLPPLWHNFMSVKVLLLKSVNVTGEVLEFFLHNCPFLEEMVVHGSGTLVNLQVIGPSLKLKHLEIWRCQCLESLKIHDTNLVTLVASAATKLLLSNAPMLIKVEIVGAFRPILKDILAPISCVLSQLEVLKITSSDGLGLGNYKFPKFTKLKKFVVHVFAWRDTSLLGCTHVIGAAPLLEEFELKVSINFNLIILSSGSRN
;
A
#
# COMPACT_ATOMS: atom_id res chain seq x y z
N MET A 1 -11.16 -18.86 18.80
CA MET A 1 -11.13 -18.46 20.24
C MET A 1 -10.39 -17.13 20.49
N HIS A 2 -9.37 -16.76 19.70
CA HIS A 2 -8.53 -15.58 19.96
C HIS A 2 -9.20 -14.23 19.64
N MET A 3 -9.95 -14.12 18.53
CA MET A 3 -10.64 -12.89 18.12
C MET A 3 -11.55 -12.29 19.21
N LYS A 4 -12.46 -13.10 19.78
CA LYS A 4 -13.40 -12.64 20.83
C LYS A 4 -12.68 -12.15 22.10
N LYS A 5 -11.56 -12.79 22.46
CA LYS A 5 -10.75 -12.37 23.63
C LYS A 5 -10.06 -11.03 23.35
N TYR A 6 -9.48 -10.87 22.16
CA TYR A 6 -8.86 -9.62 21.72
C TYR A 6 -9.87 -8.46 21.72
N VAL A 7 -11.02 -8.63 21.05
CA VAL A 7 -12.09 -7.62 21.01
C VAL A 7 -12.53 -7.20 22.41
N ARG A 8 -12.79 -8.17 23.31
CA ARG A 8 -13.18 -7.88 24.69
C ARG A 8 -12.10 -7.13 25.47
N TRP A 9 -10.84 -7.47 25.23
CA TRP A 9 -9.71 -6.75 25.82
C TRP A 9 -9.63 -5.31 25.31
N VAL A 10 -9.69 -5.08 24.00
CA VAL A 10 -9.70 -3.73 23.42
C VAL A 10 -10.84 -2.90 24.01
N ASN A 11 -12.07 -3.42 24.01
CA ASN A 11 -13.24 -2.70 24.54
C ASN A 11 -13.06 -2.27 26.00
N ARG A 12 -12.52 -3.16 26.85
CA ARG A 12 -12.23 -2.84 28.26
C ARG A 12 -11.15 -1.76 28.39
N THR A 13 -10.14 -1.78 27.54
CA THR A 13 -9.07 -0.80 27.52
C THR A 13 -9.59 0.58 27.08
N LEU A 14 -10.38 0.64 25.99
CA LEU A 14 -10.94 1.91 25.50
C LEU A 14 -11.89 2.54 26.52
N HIS A 15 -12.72 1.74 27.20
CA HIS A 15 -13.61 2.22 28.26
C HIS A 15 -12.85 2.89 29.42
N LYS A 16 -11.63 2.43 29.72
CA LYS A 16 -10.80 3.01 30.80
C LYS A 16 -9.93 4.18 30.33
N CYS A 17 -9.95 4.51 29.04
CA CYS A 17 -9.06 5.50 28.47
C CYS A 17 -9.65 6.91 28.61
N GLU A 18 -9.16 7.64 29.60
CA GLU A 18 -9.56 9.03 29.91
C GLU A 18 -8.83 10.08 29.05
N VAL A 19 -7.88 9.65 28.22
CA VAL A 19 -7.08 10.55 27.39
C VAL A 19 -7.96 11.30 26.39
N HIS A 20 -7.86 12.64 26.37
CA HIS A 20 -8.64 13.51 25.48
C HIS A 20 -8.09 13.60 24.04
N ARG A 21 -6.77 13.40 23.86
CA ARG A 21 -6.11 13.42 22.56
C ARG A 21 -5.21 12.21 22.38
N LEU A 22 -5.36 11.53 21.25
CA LEU A 22 -4.63 10.31 20.97
C LEU A 22 -3.62 10.56 19.85
N ASP A 23 -2.33 10.31 20.07
CA ASP A 23 -1.37 10.45 18.97
C ASP A 23 -1.53 9.31 17.97
N GLN A 24 -1.71 8.07 18.44
CA GLN A 24 -1.76 6.89 17.59
C GLN A 24 -2.85 5.92 18.03
N PHE A 25 -3.69 5.49 17.08
CA PHE A 25 -4.63 4.38 17.23
C PHE A 25 -4.23 3.26 16.28
N ARG A 26 -3.77 2.13 16.81
CA ARG A 26 -3.23 1.03 16.02
C ARG A 26 -3.89 -0.29 16.40
N VAL A 27 -4.57 -0.91 15.44
CA VAL A 27 -5.17 -2.24 15.55
C VAL A 27 -4.38 -3.16 14.63
N CYS A 28 -3.46 -3.92 15.21
CA CYS A 28 -2.59 -4.85 14.49
C CYS A 28 -2.95 -6.30 14.90
N PHE A 29 -4.06 -6.80 14.38
CA PHE A 29 -4.58 -8.11 14.75
C PHE A 29 -5.42 -8.72 13.61
N ASP A 30 -5.40 -10.05 13.50
CA ASP A 30 -6.19 -10.81 12.53
C ASP A 30 -7.70 -10.68 12.83
N LEU A 31 -8.29 -9.60 12.32
CA LEU A 31 -9.72 -9.29 12.35
C LEU A 31 -10.27 -9.28 10.92
N ASN A 32 -11.59 -9.39 10.83
CA ASN A 32 -12.31 -9.54 9.58
C ASN A 32 -13.71 -8.92 9.71
N LYS A 33 -14.55 -9.05 8.68
CA LYS A 33 -15.92 -8.52 8.66
C LYS A 33 -16.79 -8.90 9.87
N PHE A 34 -16.52 -10.01 10.54
CA PHE A 34 -17.29 -10.42 11.72
C PHE A 34 -17.06 -9.53 12.96
N ALA A 35 -16.06 -8.66 12.93
CA ALA A 35 -15.78 -7.65 13.96
C ALA A 35 -16.24 -6.24 13.56
N GLN A 36 -16.99 -6.07 12.46
CA GLN A 36 -17.39 -4.77 11.88
C GLN A 36 -17.85 -3.75 12.93
N HIS A 37 -18.91 -4.08 13.67
CA HIS A 37 -19.50 -3.20 14.67
C HIS A 37 -18.51 -2.76 15.76
N GLU A 38 -17.58 -3.64 16.15
CA GLU A 38 -16.59 -3.32 17.19
C GLU A 38 -15.51 -2.39 16.63
N ILE A 39 -15.02 -2.66 15.42
CA ILE A 39 -14.01 -1.82 14.76
C ILE A 39 -14.61 -0.43 14.45
N ASP A 40 -15.87 -0.35 14.02
CA ASP A 40 -16.56 0.93 13.78
C ASP A 40 -16.57 1.81 15.05
N LYS A 41 -16.91 1.22 16.21
CA LYS A 41 -16.84 1.92 17.52
C LYS A 41 -15.43 2.34 17.90
N TRP A 42 -14.43 1.52 17.56
CA TRP A 42 -13.03 1.85 17.82
C TRP A 42 -12.57 3.04 16.99
N LEU A 43 -13.02 3.13 15.73
CA LEU A 43 -12.78 4.27 14.87
C LEU A 43 -13.45 5.53 15.39
N GLU A 44 -14.72 5.46 15.79
CA GLU A 44 -15.42 6.59 16.44
C GLU A 44 -14.65 7.11 17.65
N PHE A 45 -14.20 6.19 18.52
CA PHE A 45 -13.37 6.53 19.68
C PHE A 45 -12.07 7.23 19.28
N ALA A 46 -11.37 6.73 18.26
CA ALA A 46 -10.11 7.29 17.79
C ALA A 46 -10.28 8.70 17.20
N PHE A 47 -11.29 8.88 16.35
CA PHE A 47 -11.58 10.19 15.75
C PHE A 47 -12.07 11.21 16.77
N ALA A 48 -12.90 10.81 17.73
CA ALA A 48 -13.31 11.69 18.83
C ALA A 48 -12.12 12.21 19.67
N ARG A 49 -10.95 11.57 19.57
CA ARG A 49 -9.70 11.94 20.24
C ARG A 49 -8.66 12.55 19.29
N GLN A 50 -9.08 13.01 18.12
CA GLN A 50 -8.22 13.71 17.16
C GLN A 50 -6.94 12.90 16.86
N VAL A 51 -7.12 11.63 16.51
CA VAL A 51 -6.01 10.73 16.20
C VAL A 51 -5.11 11.30 15.10
N GLN A 52 -3.79 11.23 15.29
CA GLN A 52 -2.83 11.63 14.25
C GLN A 52 -2.39 10.46 13.36
N ARG A 53 -2.16 9.28 13.96
CA ARG A 53 -1.88 8.04 13.22
C ARG A 53 -3.00 7.03 13.42
N LEU A 54 -3.71 6.71 12.35
CA LEU A 54 -4.66 5.61 12.31
C LEU A 54 -4.08 4.42 11.54
N GLU A 55 -3.97 3.28 12.20
CA GLU A 55 -3.47 2.05 11.60
C GLU A 55 -4.41 0.89 11.87
N LEU A 56 -5.02 0.36 10.80
CA LEU A 56 -5.73 -0.90 10.81
C LEU A 56 -4.92 -1.90 10.01
N ASP A 57 -4.10 -2.69 10.70
CA ASP A 57 -3.36 -3.80 10.12
C ASP A 57 -4.09 -5.11 10.43
N LEU A 58 -5.00 -5.49 9.54
CA LEU A 58 -5.91 -6.63 9.73
C LEU A 58 -5.48 -7.86 8.91
N LEU A 59 -4.20 -7.94 8.55
CA LEU A 59 -3.64 -9.05 7.78
C LEU A 59 -3.89 -10.39 8.50
N LYS A 60 -4.27 -11.41 7.71
CA LYS A 60 -4.44 -12.78 8.18
C LYS A 60 -3.09 -13.31 8.69
N GLY A 61 -3.07 -13.81 9.92
CA GLY A 61 -1.85 -14.24 10.60
C GLY A 61 -0.78 -13.15 10.73
N GLY A 62 -1.14 -11.87 10.56
CA GLY A 62 -0.22 -10.73 10.57
C GLY A 62 0.69 -10.64 9.33
N LYS A 63 0.43 -11.41 8.27
CA LYS A 63 1.31 -11.47 7.09
C LYS A 63 0.56 -11.46 5.77
N GLU A 64 -0.56 -12.18 5.67
CA GLU A 64 -1.25 -12.42 4.41
C GLU A 64 -2.44 -11.48 4.24
N THR A 65 -2.68 -11.05 3.00
CA THR A 65 -3.96 -10.42 2.65
C THR A 65 -5.08 -11.44 2.75
N ARG A 66 -6.24 -11.01 3.22
CA ARG A 66 -7.43 -11.86 3.21
C ARG A 66 -8.13 -11.79 1.86
N ASP A 67 -8.95 -12.80 1.57
CA ASP A 67 -10.02 -12.69 0.60
C ASP A 67 -10.89 -11.47 0.94
N PHE A 68 -11.13 -10.61 -0.05
CA PHE A 68 -11.81 -9.34 0.13
C PHE A 68 -13.25 -9.51 0.62
N ASP A 69 -13.90 -10.64 0.33
CA ASP A 69 -15.24 -10.95 0.83
C ASP A 69 -15.28 -11.09 2.36
N TYR A 70 -14.13 -11.28 2.99
CA TYR A 70 -14.00 -11.38 4.44
C TYR A 70 -13.30 -10.16 5.07
N CYS A 71 -12.82 -9.21 4.28
CA CYS A 71 -12.23 -7.98 4.81
C CYS A 71 -13.28 -7.15 5.56
N TYR A 72 -12.82 -6.47 6.62
CA TYR A 72 -13.60 -5.41 7.24
C TYR A 72 -13.79 -4.27 6.22
N THR A 73 -14.98 -3.66 6.17
CA THR A 73 -15.27 -2.54 5.26
C THR A 73 -15.26 -1.23 6.04
N PHE A 74 -14.46 -0.27 5.59
CA PHE A 74 -14.40 1.03 6.23
C PHE A 74 -15.78 1.73 6.16
N PRO A 75 -16.33 2.19 7.29
CA PRO A 75 -17.68 2.74 7.36
C PRO A 75 -17.72 4.16 6.78
N ALA A 76 -18.03 4.28 5.49
CA ALA A 76 -18.16 5.57 4.80
C ALA A 76 -19.13 6.55 5.50
N GLN A 77 -20.11 6.03 6.25
CA GLN A 77 -21.01 6.86 7.07
C GLN A 77 -20.30 7.68 8.16
N LEU A 78 -19.14 7.25 8.68
CA LEU A 78 -18.37 8.03 9.65
C LEU A 78 -17.86 9.34 9.04
N LEU A 79 -17.70 9.37 7.72
CA LEU A 79 -17.22 10.54 6.97
C LEU A 79 -18.38 11.42 6.47
N GLY A 80 -19.63 11.05 6.75
CA GLY A 80 -20.80 11.78 6.25
C GLY A 80 -21.08 11.58 4.76
N LEU A 81 -20.38 10.66 4.08
CA LEU A 81 -20.54 10.40 2.64
C LEU A 81 -21.93 9.85 2.25
N ASN A 82 -22.68 9.33 3.23
CA ASN A 82 -24.02 8.76 3.02
C ASN A 82 -25.18 9.67 3.49
N HIS A 83 -24.94 10.97 3.72
CA HIS A 83 -25.96 12.00 4.07
C HIS A 83 -26.87 11.75 5.29
N LYS A 84 -26.60 10.73 6.12
CA LYS A 84 -27.48 10.31 7.24
C LYS A 84 -27.10 10.86 8.62
N LEU A 85 -25.94 11.48 8.77
CA LEU A 85 -25.45 12.00 10.05
C LEU A 85 -24.84 13.39 9.87
N PRO A 86 -24.94 14.29 10.88
CA PRO A 86 -24.17 15.53 10.86
C PRO A 86 -22.69 15.18 10.75
N PRO A 87 -21.95 15.79 9.80
CA PRO A 87 -20.59 15.37 9.53
C PRO A 87 -19.73 15.62 10.78
N LEU A 88 -18.99 14.61 11.20
CA LEU A 88 -17.96 14.73 12.25
C LEU A 88 -16.66 15.30 11.67
N TRP A 89 -16.72 16.09 10.60
CA TRP A 89 -15.60 16.50 9.74
C TRP A 89 -14.42 17.10 10.52
N HIS A 90 -14.69 17.84 11.59
CA HIS A 90 -13.66 18.41 12.46
C HIS A 90 -12.76 17.37 13.16
N ASN A 91 -13.24 16.15 13.34
CA ASN A 91 -12.54 15.10 14.08
C ASN A 91 -11.42 14.43 13.26
N PHE A 92 -11.41 14.62 11.94
CA PHE A 92 -10.43 14.00 11.04
C PHE A 92 -9.25 14.93 10.71
N MET A 93 -9.36 16.21 11.04
CA MET A 93 -8.37 17.23 10.65
C MET A 93 -6.96 16.98 11.21
N SER A 94 -6.83 16.18 12.27
CA SER A 94 -5.56 15.82 12.91
C SER A 94 -4.81 14.70 12.22
N VAL A 95 -5.45 13.93 11.33
CA VAL A 95 -4.84 12.72 10.75
C VAL A 95 -3.67 13.10 9.87
N LYS A 96 -2.50 12.58 10.24
CA LYS A 96 -1.23 12.69 9.51
C LYS A 96 -0.85 11.40 8.79
N VAL A 97 -1.26 10.27 9.34
CA VAL A 97 -0.87 8.96 8.84
C VAL A 97 -2.05 8.01 8.85
N LEU A 98 -2.36 7.44 7.68
CA LEU A 98 -3.46 6.50 7.47
C LEU A 98 -2.93 5.19 6.89
N LEU A 99 -2.97 4.11 7.66
CA LEU A 99 -2.57 2.77 7.22
C LEU A 99 -3.75 1.81 7.28
N LEU A 100 -4.13 1.25 6.14
CA LEU A 100 -5.23 0.32 5.99
C LEU A 100 -4.75 -0.94 5.27
N LYS A 101 -4.63 -2.06 6.00
CA LYS A 101 -4.21 -3.36 5.43
C LYS A 101 -5.28 -4.42 5.64
N SER A 102 -5.67 -5.11 4.57
CA SER A 102 -6.84 -5.99 4.52
C SER A 102 -8.13 -5.32 5.01
N VAL A 103 -8.33 -4.08 4.55
CA VAL A 103 -9.53 -3.27 4.79
C VAL A 103 -10.11 -2.89 3.44
N ASN A 104 -11.39 -3.18 3.24
CA ASN A 104 -12.14 -2.71 2.07
C ASN A 104 -12.42 -1.23 2.23
N VAL A 105 -11.85 -0.44 1.33
CA VAL A 105 -12.01 1.01 1.25
C VAL A 105 -12.23 1.42 -0.21
N THR A 106 -13.10 2.41 -0.45
CA THR A 106 -13.38 2.95 -1.79
C THR A 106 -12.50 4.15 -2.10
N GLY A 107 -12.46 4.56 -3.37
CA GLY A 107 -11.79 5.80 -3.79
C GLY A 107 -12.33 7.02 -3.07
N GLU A 108 -13.65 7.15 -2.98
CA GLU A 108 -14.34 8.26 -2.30
C GLU A 108 -13.91 8.44 -0.85
N VAL A 109 -13.74 7.34 -0.11
CA VAL A 109 -13.27 7.37 1.28
C VAL A 109 -11.83 7.90 1.36
N LEU A 110 -10.93 7.42 0.50
CA LEU A 110 -9.54 7.86 0.49
C LEU A 110 -9.41 9.32 0.04
N GLU A 111 -10.16 9.70 -0.99
CA GLU A 111 -10.23 11.07 -1.51
C GLU A 111 -10.80 12.02 -0.45
N PHE A 112 -11.75 11.58 0.38
CA PHE A 112 -12.18 12.37 1.53
C PHE A 112 -11.00 12.69 2.46
N PHE A 113 -10.18 11.70 2.82
CA PHE A 113 -9.00 11.95 3.67
C PHE A 113 -8.00 12.89 3.01
N LEU A 114 -7.73 12.71 1.70
CA LEU A 114 -6.80 13.57 0.96
C LEU A 114 -7.23 15.04 0.98
N HIS A 115 -8.52 15.33 0.81
CA HIS A 115 -9.01 16.70 0.67
C HIS A 115 -9.44 17.34 1.99
N ASN A 116 -9.75 16.54 3.03
CA ASN A 116 -10.26 17.05 4.31
C ASN A 116 -9.26 16.91 5.47
N CYS A 117 -8.13 16.22 5.28
CA CYS A 117 -7.08 16.10 6.31
C CYS A 117 -5.85 16.92 5.89
N PRO A 118 -5.74 18.19 6.33
CA PRO A 118 -4.71 19.12 5.83
C PRO A 118 -3.28 18.74 6.22
N PHE A 119 -3.11 17.83 7.19
CA PHE A 119 -1.81 17.36 7.66
C PHE A 119 -1.48 15.93 7.21
N LEU A 120 -2.27 15.33 6.30
CA LEU A 120 -2.02 13.97 5.86
C LEU A 120 -0.70 13.87 5.07
N GLU A 121 0.28 13.20 5.66
CA GLU A 121 1.63 13.02 5.13
C GLU A 121 1.86 11.61 4.56
N GLU A 122 1.16 10.60 5.08
CA GLU A 122 1.34 9.19 4.72
C GLU A 122 -0.01 8.48 4.54
N MET A 123 -0.18 7.83 3.39
CA MET A 123 -1.33 6.97 3.10
C MET A 123 -0.86 5.60 2.58
N VAL A 124 -1.28 4.53 3.25
CA VAL A 124 -0.98 3.15 2.87
C VAL A 124 -2.28 2.37 2.77
N VAL A 125 -2.54 1.79 1.62
CA VAL A 125 -3.65 0.87 1.36
C VAL A 125 -3.10 -0.41 0.75
N HIS A 126 -3.26 -1.50 1.50
CA HIS A 126 -2.76 -2.82 1.11
C HIS A 126 -3.89 -3.85 1.18
N GLY A 127 -4.24 -4.47 0.05
CA GLY A 127 -5.24 -5.55 0.04
C GLY A 127 -6.69 -5.10 0.20
N SER A 128 -7.09 -3.97 -0.41
CA SER A 128 -8.50 -3.58 -0.52
C SER A 128 -9.15 -4.23 -1.74
N GLY A 129 -10.31 -4.87 -1.58
CA GLY A 129 -11.08 -5.41 -2.70
C GLY A 129 -12.13 -4.46 -3.27
N THR A 130 -12.37 -3.31 -2.65
CA THR A 130 -13.40 -2.35 -3.09
C THR A 130 -12.81 -1.08 -3.72
N LEU A 131 -11.48 -0.96 -3.76
CA LEU A 131 -10.82 0.18 -4.35
C LEU A 131 -10.73 -0.01 -5.87
N VAL A 132 -11.55 0.75 -6.62
CA VAL A 132 -11.61 0.67 -8.09
C VAL A 132 -10.81 1.78 -8.76
N ASN A 133 -10.96 3.01 -8.29
CA ASN A 133 -10.26 4.19 -8.79
C ASN A 133 -9.75 5.02 -7.62
N LEU A 134 -8.60 5.67 -7.79
CA LEU A 134 -8.08 6.65 -6.83
C LEU A 134 -7.44 7.82 -7.56
N GLN A 135 -7.80 9.03 -7.16
CA GLN A 135 -7.20 10.28 -7.61
C GLN A 135 -6.45 10.97 -6.48
N VAL A 136 -5.16 11.22 -6.70
CA VAL A 136 -4.30 12.01 -5.82
C VAL A 136 -3.87 13.25 -6.59
N ILE A 137 -4.67 14.30 -6.48
CA ILE A 137 -4.52 15.52 -7.29
C ILE A 137 -4.40 16.72 -6.38
N GLY A 138 -3.37 17.53 -6.58
CA GLY A 138 -3.28 18.86 -5.99
C GLY A 138 -1.96 19.14 -5.26
N PRO A 139 -1.28 20.27 -5.57
CA PRO A 139 0.03 20.58 -5.02
C PRO A 139 -0.04 21.01 -3.55
N SER A 140 -1.24 21.35 -3.08
CA SER A 140 -1.53 21.71 -1.69
C SER A 140 -1.53 20.51 -0.74
N LEU A 141 -1.61 19.27 -1.27
CA LEU A 141 -1.55 18.06 -0.46
C LEU A 141 -0.21 17.98 0.28
N LYS A 142 -0.25 17.71 1.59
CA LYS A 142 0.93 17.45 2.42
C LYS A 142 1.46 16.02 2.27
N LEU A 143 0.82 15.21 1.42
CA LEU A 143 1.13 13.81 1.22
C LEU A 143 2.54 13.64 0.63
N LYS A 144 3.42 12.98 1.38
CA LYS A 144 4.79 12.66 0.98
C LYS A 144 4.97 11.19 0.62
N HIS A 145 4.16 10.31 1.21
CA HIS A 145 4.27 8.86 1.04
C HIS A 145 2.92 8.23 0.71
N LEU A 146 2.89 7.52 -0.41
CA LEU A 146 1.70 6.80 -0.89
C LEU A 146 2.05 5.36 -1.22
N GLU A 147 1.32 4.42 -0.62
CA GLU A 147 1.38 3.01 -0.99
C GLU A 147 -0.01 2.50 -1.35
N ILE A 148 -0.16 1.97 -2.56
CA ILE A 148 -1.40 1.34 -3.02
C ILE A 148 -1.03 0.02 -3.68
N TRP A 149 -1.19 -1.10 -2.97
CA TRP A 149 -0.80 -2.39 -3.52
C TRP A 149 -1.65 -3.58 -3.10
N ARG A 150 -1.64 -4.64 -3.93
CA ARG A 150 -2.55 -5.81 -3.85
C ARG A 150 -4.03 -5.43 -3.78
N CYS A 151 -4.44 -4.33 -4.38
CA CYS A 151 -5.86 -3.97 -4.52
C CYS A 151 -6.40 -4.58 -5.82
N GLN A 152 -7.07 -5.73 -5.73
CA GLN A 152 -7.38 -6.58 -6.90
C GLN A 152 -8.34 -5.94 -7.90
N CYS A 153 -9.25 -5.09 -7.42
CA CYS A 153 -10.23 -4.40 -8.26
C CYS A 153 -9.77 -3.02 -8.72
N LEU A 154 -8.53 -2.62 -8.44
CA LEU A 154 -8.03 -1.28 -8.79
C LEU A 154 -7.74 -1.19 -10.28
N GLU A 155 -8.59 -0.46 -10.99
CA GLU A 155 -8.50 -0.22 -12.43
C GLU A 155 -7.58 0.96 -12.76
N SER A 156 -7.60 2.04 -11.95
CA SER A 156 -6.78 3.23 -12.22
C SER A 156 -6.30 3.94 -10.95
N LEU A 157 -5.02 4.30 -10.95
CA LEU A 157 -4.40 5.19 -9.97
C LEU A 157 -3.88 6.44 -10.69
N LYS A 158 -4.49 7.60 -10.43
CA LYS A 158 -4.09 8.89 -11.01
C LYS A 158 -3.36 9.73 -9.98
N ILE A 159 -2.17 10.20 -10.33
CA ILE A 159 -1.36 11.07 -9.49
C ILE A 159 -0.96 12.27 -10.34
N HIS A 160 -1.44 13.45 -9.96
CA HIS A 160 -1.24 14.70 -10.71
C HIS A 160 -0.95 15.87 -9.80
N ASP A 161 -0.03 16.75 -10.20
CA ASP A 161 0.33 17.97 -9.47
C ASP A 161 0.62 17.69 -7.98
N THR A 162 1.52 16.77 -7.66
CA THR A 162 1.78 16.38 -6.25
C THR A 162 3.22 16.64 -5.83
N ASN A 163 3.41 16.90 -4.53
CA ASN A 163 4.73 16.94 -3.89
C ASN A 163 5.13 15.59 -3.28
N LEU A 164 4.61 14.49 -3.84
CA LEU A 164 4.86 13.14 -3.37
C LEU A 164 6.35 12.80 -3.48
N VAL A 165 6.91 12.20 -2.43
CA VAL A 165 8.34 11.83 -2.36
C VAL A 165 8.53 10.33 -2.63
N THR A 166 7.60 9.51 -2.13
CA THR A 166 7.63 8.06 -2.26
C THR A 166 6.31 7.52 -2.79
N LEU A 167 6.38 6.65 -3.80
CA LEU A 167 5.26 5.91 -4.36
C LEU A 167 5.54 4.41 -4.33
N VAL A 168 4.62 3.64 -3.78
CA VAL A 168 4.58 2.17 -3.89
C VAL A 168 3.29 1.78 -4.61
N ALA A 169 3.38 1.08 -5.74
CA ALA A 169 2.22 0.71 -6.55
C ALA A 169 2.29 -0.74 -7.04
N SER A 170 1.14 -1.36 -7.35
CA SER A 170 1.13 -2.67 -8.00
C SER A 170 1.45 -2.56 -9.49
N ALA A 171 2.22 -3.51 -10.02
CA ALA A 171 2.58 -3.54 -11.44
C ALA A 171 1.37 -3.66 -12.38
N ALA A 172 0.29 -4.32 -11.95
CA ALA A 172 -0.92 -4.51 -12.75
C ALA A 172 -1.83 -3.26 -12.79
N THR A 173 -1.57 -2.26 -11.95
CA THR A 173 -2.41 -1.07 -11.86
C THR A 173 -2.11 -0.11 -13.01
N LYS A 174 -3.15 0.42 -13.66
CA LYS A 174 -2.99 1.54 -14.61
C LYS A 174 -2.63 2.82 -13.86
N LEU A 175 -1.32 3.04 -13.72
CA LEU A 175 -0.75 4.24 -13.11
C LEU A 175 -0.67 5.37 -14.15
N LEU A 176 -1.32 6.48 -13.84
CA LEU A 176 -1.24 7.72 -14.62
C LEU A 176 -0.54 8.77 -13.76
N LEU A 177 0.76 8.95 -14.00
CA LEU A 177 1.61 9.87 -13.25
C LEU A 177 1.98 11.08 -14.13
N SER A 178 1.76 12.27 -13.59
CA SER A 178 2.16 13.52 -14.27
C SER A 178 2.39 14.63 -13.25
N ASN A 179 3.35 15.53 -13.55
CA ASN A 179 3.76 16.63 -12.68
C ASN A 179 3.95 16.24 -11.19
N ALA A 180 4.93 15.37 -10.93
CA ALA A 180 5.33 14.96 -9.58
C ALA A 180 6.82 15.24 -9.36
N PRO A 181 7.26 16.51 -9.28
CA PRO A 181 8.67 16.90 -9.32
C PRO A 181 9.49 16.46 -8.11
N MET A 182 8.84 16.14 -6.99
CA MET A 182 9.49 15.70 -5.74
C MET A 182 9.60 14.18 -5.62
N LEU A 183 9.09 13.43 -6.61
CA LEU A 183 9.06 11.97 -6.54
C LEU A 183 10.44 11.40 -6.82
N ILE A 184 11.11 10.95 -5.76
CA ILE A 184 12.48 10.41 -5.81
C ILE A 184 12.55 8.90 -5.59
N LYS A 185 11.52 8.32 -4.96
CA LYS A 185 11.47 6.88 -4.67
C LYS A 185 10.22 6.25 -5.25
N VAL A 186 10.43 5.23 -6.08
CA VAL A 186 9.35 4.41 -6.63
C VAL A 186 9.62 2.94 -6.32
N GLU A 187 8.59 2.25 -5.85
CA GLU A 187 8.57 0.80 -5.69
C GLU A 187 7.38 0.20 -6.44
N ILE A 188 7.66 -0.76 -7.32
CA ILE A 188 6.64 -1.48 -8.08
C ILE A 188 6.58 -2.92 -7.57
N VAL A 189 5.42 -3.35 -7.08
CA VAL A 189 5.22 -4.63 -6.39
C VAL A 189 4.32 -5.55 -7.20
N GLY A 190 4.56 -6.87 -7.08
CA GLY A 190 3.66 -7.89 -7.62
C GLY A 190 3.71 -7.99 -9.14
N ALA A 191 4.85 -7.66 -9.74
CA ALA A 191 5.06 -7.83 -11.16
C ALA A 191 5.13 -9.31 -11.53
N PHE A 192 4.20 -9.80 -12.36
CA PHE A 192 4.23 -11.16 -12.94
C PHE A 192 4.78 -11.09 -14.35
N ARG A 193 5.88 -11.82 -14.63
CA ARG A 193 6.64 -11.74 -15.90
C ARG A 193 6.82 -10.31 -16.42
N PRO A 194 7.31 -9.36 -15.61
CA PRO A 194 7.41 -7.99 -16.06
C PRO A 194 8.29 -7.85 -17.29
N ILE A 195 7.73 -7.21 -18.30
CA ILE A 195 8.53 -6.50 -19.28
C ILE A 195 8.86 -5.15 -18.65
N LEU A 196 10.14 -4.82 -18.49
CA LEU A 196 10.58 -3.57 -17.86
C LEU A 196 9.91 -2.32 -18.48
N LYS A 197 9.60 -2.36 -19.77
CA LYS A 197 8.84 -1.31 -20.47
C LYS A 197 7.51 -0.99 -19.76
N ASP A 198 6.78 -2.01 -19.33
CA ASP A 198 5.44 -1.84 -18.75
C ASP A 198 5.54 -1.27 -17.33
N ILE A 199 6.65 -1.52 -16.64
CA ILE A 199 6.99 -0.91 -15.34
C ILE A 199 7.41 0.55 -15.53
N LEU A 200 8.26 0.82 -16.52
CA LEU A 200 8.90 2.14 -16.69
C LEU A 200 8.02 3.16 -17.42
N ALA A 201 7.16 2.72 -18.34
CA ALA A 201 6.31 3.63 -19.12
C ALA A 201 5.39 4.51 -18.22
N PRO A 202 4.71 3.96 -17.20
CA PRO A 202 3.87 4.75 -16.29
C PRO A 202 4.62 5.80 -15.47
N ILE A 203 5.92 5.60 -15.23
CA ILE A 203 6.76 6.50 -14.41
C ILE A 203 7.77 7.28 -15.26
N SER A 204 7.63 7.25 -16.58
CA SER A 204 8.57 7.85 -17.54
C SER A 204 8.85 9.33 -17.27
N CYS A 205 7.85 10.07 -16.79
CA CYS A 205 7.93 11.49 -16.48
C CYS A 205 8.84 11.84 -15.29
N VAL A 206 9.21 10.88 -14.45
CA VAL A 206 10.05 11.10 -13.25
C VAL A 206 11.40 10.40 -13.31
N LEU A 207 11.70 9.63 -14.36
CA LEU A 207 12.92 8.79 -14.41
C LEU A 207 14.24 9.57 -14.25
N SER A 208 14.29 10.82 -14.71
CA SER A 208 15.47 11.69 -14.60
C SER A 208 15.74 12.15 -13.16
N GLN A 209 14.73 12.17 -12.30
CA GLN A 209 14.85 12.68 -10.93
C GLN A 209 14.84 11.56 -9.87
N LEU A 210 14.43 10.33 -10.23
CA LEU A 210 14.42 9.19 -9.31
C LEU A 210 15.82 8.92 -8.74
N GLU A 211 15.88 8.76 -7.44
CA GLU A 211 17.09 8.37 -6.69
C GLU A 211 17.03 6.89 -6.29
N VAL A 212 15.82 6.36 -6.04
CA VAL A 212 15.62 4.98 -5.61
C VAL A 212 14.53 4.32 -6.45
N LEU A 213 14.88 3.22 -7.12
CA LEU A 213 13.94 2.35 -7.82
C LEU A 213 13.95 0.97 -7.16
N LYS A 214 12.77 0.47 -6.81
CA LYS A 214 12.59 -0.87 -6.29
C LYS A 214 11.58 -1.65 -7.13
N ILE A 215 11.90 -2.90 -7.45
CA ILE A 215 11.02 -3.76 -8.21
C ILE A 215 10.91 -5.09 -7.47
N THR A 216 9.68 -5.45 -7.10
CA THR A 216 9.35 -6.75 -6.50
C THR A 216 8.54 -7.56 -7.51
N SER A 217 9.13 -8.66 -7.98
CA SER A 217 8.55 -9.50 -9.02
C SER A 217 8.44 -10.96 -8.57
N SER A 218 7.33 -11.60 -8.94
CA SER A 218 7.09 -13.02 -8.70
C SER A 218 7.83 -13.94 -9.68
N ASP A 219 8.27 -13.40 -10.82
CA ASP A 219 9.10 -14.06 -11.83
C ASP A 219 10.34 -13.19 -12.13
N GLY A 220 11.28 -13.64 -12.96
CA GLY A 220 12.45 -12.83 -13.33
C GLY A 220 12.09 -11.50 -14.03
N LEU A 221 13.10 -10.68 -14.31
CA LEU A 221 12.97 -9.44 -15.08
C LEU A 221 13.33 -9.67 -16.53
N GLY A 222 12.31 -9.83 -17.38
CA GLY A 222 12.47 -10.07 -18.80
C GLY A 222 13.04 -8.87 -19.56
N LEU A 223 13.83 -9.15 -20.60
CA LEU A 223 14.16 -8.14 -21.61
C LEU A 223 12.95 -7.88 -22.49
N GLY A 224 12.62 -6.60 -22.68
CA GLY A 224 12.00 -6.14 -23.91
C GLY A 224 13.05 -5.44 -24.76
N ASN A 225 12.89 -5.45 -26.09
CA ASN A 225 13.61 -4.54 -26.99
C ASN A 225 13.16 -3.10 -26.66
N TYR A 226 13.78 -2.49 -25.66
CA TYR A 226 13.41 -1.16 -25.19
C TYR A 226 14.64 -0.27 -25.14
N LYS A 227 14.55 0.91 -25.76
CA LYS A 227 15.55 1.96 -25.58
C LYS A 227 15.30 2.58 -24.22
N PHE A 228 16.21 2.31 -23.29
CA PHE A 228 16.04 2.76 -21.92
C PHE A 228 16.27 4.28 -21.82
N PRO A 229 15.33 5.03 -21.23
CA PRO A 229 15.58 6.41 -20.84
C PRO A 229 16.72 6.47 -19.81
N LYS A 230 17.48 7.56 -19.81
CA LYS A 230 18.58 7.76 -18.87
C LYS A 230 18.05 8.03 -17.46
N PHE A 231 18.59 7.30 -16.49
CA PHE A 231 18.35 7.53 -15.07
C PHE A 231 19.42 8.48 -14.54
N THR A 232 19.21 9.78 -14.68
CA THR A 232 20.27 10.78 -14.42
C THR A 232 20.61 10.96 -12.93
N LYS A 233 19.78 10.50 -12.00
CA LYS A 233 19.98 10.64 -10.55
C LYS A 233 19.84 9.35 -9.75
N LEU A 234 19.64 8.21 -10.41
CA LEU A 234 19.37 6.95 -9.71
C LEU A 234 20.64 6.47 -8.99
N LYS A 235 20.57 6.41 -7.65
CA LYS A 235 21.67 5.97 -6.77
C LYS A 235 21.48 4.56 -6.26
N LYS A 236 20.22 4.13 -6.05
CA LYS A 236 19.90 2.80 -5.53
C LYS A 236 18.88 2.08 -6.40
N PHE A 237 19.23 0.87 -6.81
CA PHE A 237 18.34 -0.03 -7.53
C PHE A 237 18.19 -1.35 -6.77
N VAL A 238 16.96 -1.65 -6.34
CA VAL A 238 16.63 -2.89 -5.61
C VAL A 238 15.73 -3.77 -6.46
N VAL A 239 16.10 -5.04 -6.57
CA VAL A 239 15.28 -6.06 -7.24
C VAL A 239 15.02 -7.17 -6.24
N HIS A 240 13.75 -7.43 -5.95
CA HIS A 240 13.32 -8.59 -5.17
C HIS A 240 12.58 -9.56 -6.07
N VAL A 241 13.13 -10.75 -6.25
CA VAL A 241 12.53 -11.81 -7.07
C VAL A 241 12.17 -13.02 -6.21
N PHE A 242 11.03 -13.63 -6.53
CA PHE A 242 10.69 -14.96 -6.04
C PHE A 242 11.18 -16.00 -7.08
N ALA A 243 12.14 -16.85 -6.69
CA ALA A 243 12.73 -17.82 -7.60
C ALA A 243 11.80 -19.03 -7.76
N TRP A 244 10.91 -18.98 -8.76
CA TRP A 244 10.03 -20.12 -9.09
C TRP A 244 10.61 -21.03 -10.20
N ARG A 245 11.56 -20.54 -11.04
CA ARG A 245 12.15 -21.24 -12.23
C ARG A 245 13.47 -20.59 -12.72
N ASP A 246 13.89 -20.87 -13.96
CA ASP A 246 14.91 -20.17 -14.78
C ASP A 246 14.57 -18.68 -14.97
N THR A 247 14.71 -17.91 -13.91
CA THR A 247 14.38 -16.49 -13.87
C THR A 247 15.52 -15.69 -14.49
N SER A 248 15.29 -15.11 -15.66
CA SER A 248 16.25 -14.20 -16.27
C SER A 248 16.28 -12.88 -15.50
N LEU A 249 17.48 -12.43 -15.13
CA LEU A 249 17.73 -11.12 -14.49
C LEU A 249 18.40 -10.15 -15.46
N LEU A 250 18.49 -10.50 -16.74
CA LEU A 250 19.16 -9.67 -17.75
C LEU A 250 18.47 -8.30 -17.95
N GLY A 251 17.22 -8.12 -17.53
CA GLY A 251 16.61 -6.79 -17.47
C GLY A 251 17.36 -5.82 -16.55
N CYS A 252 18.00 -6.32 -15.48
CA CYS A 252 18.73 -5.48 -14.52
C CYS A 252 19.92 -4.78 -15.17
N THR A 253 20.63 -5.45 -16.09
CA THR A 253 21.83 -4.89 -16.73
C THR A 253 21.53 -3.63 -17.52
N HIS A 254 20.32 -3.49 -18.04
CA HIS A 254 19.89 -2.31 -18.80
C HIS A 254 19.65 -1.11 -17.89
N VAL A 255 19.01 -1.32 -16.74
CA VAL A 255 18.82 -0.26 -15.74
C VAL A 255 20.18 0.20 -15.21
N ILE A 256 21.08 -0.75 -14.91
CA ILE A 256 22.45 -0.47 -14.46
C ILE A 256 23.21 0.33 -15.53
N GLY A 257 23.17 -0.09 -16.80
CA GLY A 257 23.83 0.62 -17.90
C GLY A 257 23.24 1.99 -18.21
N ALA A 258 21.97 2.23 -17.86
CA ALA A 258 21.28 3.51 -18.05
C ALA A 258 21.39 4.47 -16.85
N ALA A 259 21.99 4.03 -15.73
CA ALA A 259 22.11 4.78 -14.48
C ALA A 259 23.59 5.09 -14.14
N PRO A 260 24.16 6.19 -14.69
CA PRO A 260 25.59 6.51 -14.51
C PRO A 260 25.97 6.87 -13.07
N LEU A 261 25.01 7.23 -12.21
CA LEU A 261 25.23 7.58 -10.80
C LEU A 261 24.83 6.45 -9.84
N LEU A 262 24.67 5.22 -10.33
CA LEU A 262 24.26 4.10 -9.50
C LEU A 262 25.37 3.75 -8.50
N GLU A 263 25.07 3.88 -7.22
CA GLU A 263 25.98 3.60 -6.10
C GLU A 263 25.69 2.21 -5.49
N GLU A 264 24.43 1.80 -5.44
CA GLU A 264 24.00 0.56 -4.80
C GLU A 264 23.05 -0.24 -5.70
N PHE A 265 23.41 -1.51 -5.96
CA PHE A 265 22.53 -2.50 -6.56
C PHE A 265 22.28 -3.64 -5.57
N GLU A 266 21.01 -3.87 -5.22
CA GLU A 266 20.61 -4.89 -4.23
C GLU A 266 19.68 -5.91 -4.88
N LEU A 267 20.15 -7.15 -5.00
CA LEU A 267 19.36 -8.29 -5.48
C LEU A 267 18.93 -9.16 -4.30
N LYS A 268 17.62 -9.23 -4.06
CA LYS A 268 16.99 -10.14 -3.10
C LYS A 268 16.34 -11.30 -3.83
N VAL A 269 16.68 -12.52 -3.42
CA VAL A 269 16.09 -13.74 -3.97
C VAL A 269 15.37 -14.47 -2.84
N SER A 270 14.08 -14.69 -3.01
CA SER A 270 13.28 -15.53 -2.11
C SER A 270 12.99 -16.87 -2.78
N ILE A 271 13.48 -17.96 -2.18
CA ILE A 271 13.28 -19.33 -2.66
C ILE A 271 12.15 -19.95 -1.85
N ASN A 272 11.11 -20.45 -2.51
CA ASN A 272 10.04 -21.21 -1.86
C ASN A 272 10.34 -22.71 -2.06
N PHE A 273 10.77 -23.40 -1.00
CA PHE A 273 10.94 -24.85 -1.05
C PHE A 273 9.57 -25.52 -0.90
N ASN A 274 9.11 -26.22 -1.94
CA ASN A 274 8.04 -27.21 -1.78
C ASN A 274 8.65 -28.51 -1.24
N LEU A 275 8.47 -28.78 0.06
CA LEU A 275 8.85 -30.06 0.66
C LEU A 275 7.83 -31.12 0.23
N ILE A 276 8.17 -31.93 -0.76
CA ILE A 276 7.41 -33.15 -1.08
C ILE A 276 7.85 -34.22 -0.07
N ILE A 277 7.06 -34.44 0.98
CA ILE A 277 7.26 -35.58 1.87
C ILE A 277 6.69 -36.81 1.16
N LEU A 278 7.56 -37.61 0.54
CA LEU A 278 7.19 -38.95 0.07
C LEU A 278 7.22 -39.90 1.27
N SER A 279 6.05 -40.21 1.85
CA SER A 279 5.95 -41.34 2.78
C SER A 279 5.90 -42.64 1.98
N SER A 280 6.97 -43.44 2.00
CA SER A 280 6.91 -44.82 1.54
C SER A 280 6.06 -45.62 2.52
N GLY A 281 4.82 -45.91 2.13
CA GLY A 281 4.01 -46.91 2.81
C GLY A 281 4.68 -48.28 2.64
N SER A 282 5.28 -48.78 3.71
CA SER A 282 5.74 -50.16 3.77
C SER A 282 4.49 -51.04 3.75
N ARG A 283 4.24 -51.73 2.63
CA ARG A 283 3.32 -52.87 2.63
C ARG A 283 4.03 -54.00 3.35
N ASN A 284 3.54 -54.36 4.53
CA ASN A 284 3.61 -55.71 5.09
C ASN A 284 2.20 -56.06 5.58
#